data_AF-A0A746PQG7-F1
#
_entry.id   AF-A0A746PQG7-F1
#
_cell.length_a   1.000
_cell.length_b   1.000
_cell.length_c   1.000
_cell.angle_alpha   90.00
_cell.angle_beta   90.00
_cell.angle_gamma   90.00
#
_symmetry.space_group_name_H-M   'P 1'
#
loop_
_entity.id
_entity.type
_entity.pdbx_description
1 polymer ?
#
loop_
_entity_poly.entity_id
_entity_poly.type
_entity_poly.pdbx_seq_one_letter_code
_entity_poly.pdbx_strand_id
1 'polypeptide(L)' 'MRNYRQWLVFSKVILTLLGLTGWYGPAQAAVNIDRTRIIFASDDVAQSLTLSNDNTTPMLLQVWTDAG' A
#
# COMPACT_ATOMS: atom_id res chain seq x y z
N MET A 1 10.46 -5.12 -49.40
CA MET A 1 11.11 -5.19 -48.06
C MET A 1 11.16 -3.80 -47.36
N ARG A 2 10.01 -3.11 -47.19
CA ARG A 2 10.02 -1.69 -46.73
C ARG A 2 9.32 -1.42 -45.39
N ASN A 3 8.66 -2.41 -44.80
CA ASN A 3 7.83 -2.22 -43.59
C ASN A 3 8.46 -2.79 -42.30
N TYR A 4 9.55 -3.56 -42.39
CA TYR A 4 10.17 -4.23 -41.23
C TYR A 4 10.78 -3.24 -40.23
N ARG A 5 11.41 -2.16 -40.72
CA ARG A 5 12.01 -1.13 -39.85
C ARG A 5 10.98 -0.39 -39.02
N GLN A 6 9.84 -0.02 -39.61
CA GLN A 6 8.78 0.67 -38.88
C GLN A 6 8.11 -0.26 -37.86
N TRP A 7 7.88 -1.52 -38.22
CA TRP A 7 7.36 -2.53 -37.30
C TRP A 7 8.28 -2.74 -36.10
N LEU A 8 9.59 -2.82 -36.29
CA LEU A 8 10.55 -2.93 -35.19
C LEU A 8 10.49 -1.73 -34.22
N VAL A 9 10.31 -0.50 -34.76
CA VAL A 9 10.16 0.70 -33.93
C VAL A 9 8.88 0.66 -33.12
N PHE A 10 7.74 0.30 -33.73
CA PHE A 10 6.47 0.16 -33.02
C PHE A 10 6.53 -0.92 -31.93
N SER A 11 7.19 -2.04 -32.20
CA SER A 11 7.37 -3.13 -31.22
C SER A 11 8.19 -2.69 -30.00
N LYS A 12 9.29 -1.96 -30.21
CA LYS A 12 10.09 -1.40 -29.11
C LYS A 12 9.29 -0.41 -28.27
N VAL A 13 8.52 0.47 -28.90
CA VAL A 13 7.71 1.46 -28.18
C VAL A 13 6.65 0.78 -27.32
N ILE A 14 5.97 -0.24 -27.85
CA ILE A 14 4.97 -1.03 -27.11
C ILE A 14 5.60 -1.77 -25.93
N LEU A 15 6.75 -2.43 -26.12
CA LEU A 15 7.48 -3.10 -25.04
C LEU A 15 7.91 -2.12 -23.94
N THR A 16 8.32 -0.91 -24.32
CA THR A 16 8.72 0.13 -23.36
C THR A 16 7.52 0.63 -22.56
N LEU A 17 6.38 0.86 -23.22
CA LEU A 17 5.13 1.27 -22.58
C LEU A 17 4.60 0.21 -21.60
N LEU A 18 4.64 -1.08 -21.99
CA LEU A 18 4.26 -2.19 -21.12
C LEU A 18 5.18 -2.32 -19.89
N GLY A 19 6.48 -2.10 -20.08
CA GLY A 19 7.46 -2.09 -18.98
C GLY A 19 7.21 -0.96 -17.98
N LEU A 20 6.80 0.22 -18.46
CA LEU A 20 6.47 1.35 -17.59
C LEU A 20 5.19 1.09 -16.76
N THR A 21 4.18 0.42 -17.31
CA THR A 21 2.94 0.14 -16.56
C THR A 21 3.07 -0.96 -15.51
N GLY A 22 4.07 -1.85 -15.64
CA GLY A 22 4.25 -3.00 -14.73
C GLY A 22 4.93 -2.68 -13.40
N TRP A 23 5.57 -1.51 -13.28
CA TRP A 23 6.37 -1.16 -12.09
C TRP A 23 5.65 -0.33 -11.04
N TYR A 24 4.51 0.27 -11.38
CA TYR A 24 3.80 1.18 -10.47
C TYR A 24 2.54 0.49 -9.92
N GLY A 25 2.71 -0.22 -8.81
CA GLY A 25 1.61 -0.60 -7.93
C GLY A 25 1.36 0.50 -6.89
N PRO A 26 0.10 0.76 -6.48
CA PRO A 26 -0.16 1.68 -5.38
C PRO A 26 0.55 1.17 -4.11
N ALA A 27 1.16 2.07 -3.36
CA ALA A 27 1.67 1.74 -2.03
C ALA A 27 0.48 1.32 -1.14
N GLN A 28 0.47 0.07 -0.71
CA GLN A 28 -0.55 -0.45 0.19
C GLN A 28 -0.04 -0.30 1.62
N ALA A 29 -0.67 0.59 2.39
CA ALA A 29 -0.48 0.68 3.82
C ALA A 29 -1.81 0.26 4.48
N ALA A 30 -1.85 -0.95 5.00
CA ALA A 30 -3.00 -1.50 5.70
C ALA A 30 -2.51 -2.16 6.99
N VAL A 31 -3.01 -1.66 8.11
CA VAL A 31 -2.65 -2.12 9.45
C VAL A 31 -3.94 -2.58 10.11
N ASN A 32 -3.94 -3.81 10.57
CA ASN A 32 -5.11 -4.41 11.19
C ASN A 32 -5.08 -4.11 12.69
N ILE A 33 -6.27 -3.79 13.21
CA ILE A 33 -6.51 -3.53 14.63
C ILE A 33 -7.37 -4.68 15.17
N ASP A 34 -7.03 -5.21 16.35
CA ASP A 34 -7.75 -6.34 16.96
C ASP A 34 -9.22 -6.03 17.34
N ARG A 35 -9.56 -4.74 17.47
CA ARG A 35 -10.90 -4.26 17.87
C ARG A 35 -11.24 -2.92 17.21
N THR A 36 -12.53 -2.63 17.09
CA THR A 36 -13.05 -1.38 16.47
C THR A 36 -13.27 -0.24 17.47
N ARG A 37 -13.17 -0.51 18.77
CA ARG A 37 -13.31 0.48 19.85
C ARG A 37 -12.52 0.07 21.07
N ILE A 38 -12.06 1.06 21.83
CA ILE A 38 -11.49 0.89 23.17
C ILE A 38 -12.44 1.56 24.15
N ILE A 39 -12.82 0.86 25.21
CA ILE A 39 -13.67 1.37 26.27
C ILE A 39 -12.79 1.48 27.52
N PHE A 40 -12.69 2.68 28.08
CA PHE A 40 -12.06 2.91 29.38
C PHE A 40 -13.16 2.93 30.44
N ALA A 41 -13.12 1.99 31.38
CA ALA A 41 -13.98 2.06 32.57
C ALA A 41 -13.46 3.16 33.52
N SER A 42 -14.29 3.56 34.50
CA SER A 42 -13.97 4.67 35.43
C SER A 42 -12.64 4.49 36.18
N ASP A 43 -12.24 3.25 36.44
CA ASP A 43 -11.05 2.91 37.20
C ASP A 43 -9.86 2.48 36.32
N ASP A 44 -10.06 2.45 34.98
CA ASP A 44 -9.03 2.01 34.04
C ASP A 44 -8.03 3.12 33.77
N VAL A 45 -6.78 2.89 34.17
CA VAL A 45 -5.67 3.83 33.92
C VAL A 45 -5.02 3.59 32.55
N ALA A 46 -5.07 2.36 32.03
CA ALA A 46 -4.44 2.00 30.76
C ALA A 46 -5.19 0.85 30.06
N GLN A 47 -5.18 0.89 28.74
CA GLN A 47 -5.72 -0.16 27.87
C GLN A 47 -4.69 -0.48 26.78
N SER A 48 -4.63 -1.74 26.38
CA SER A 48 -3.73 -2.21 25.31
C SER A 48 -4.48 -2.39 24.00
N LEU A 49 -3.86 -1.96 22.90
CA LEU A 49 -4.35 -2.15 21.53
C LEU A 49 -3.31 -2.91 20.72
N THR A 50 -3.73 -4.00 20.09
CA THR A 50 -2.84 -4.79 19.22
C THR A 50 -2.95 -4.31 17.78
N LEU A 51 -1.79 -3.98 17.19
CA LEU A 51 -1.64 -3.56 15.79
C LEU A 51 -0.84 -4.63 15.05
N SER A 52 -1.38 -5.15 13.95
CA SER A 52 -0.69 -6.14 13.11
C SER A 52 -0.53 -5.62 11.69
N ASN A 53 0.68 -5.79 11.14
CA ASN A 53 0.93 -5.64 9.73
C ASN A 53 0.93 -7.04 9.10
N ASP A 54 -0.18 -7.42 8.50
CA ASP A 54 -0.34 -8.73 7.85
C ASP A 54 0.18 -8.71 6.39
N ASN A 55 0.82 -7.63 5.97
CA ASN A 55 1.42 -7.48 4.65
C ASN A 55 2.91 -7.88 4.67
N THR A 56 3.47 -8.18 3.49
CA THR A 56 4.90 -8.48 3.30
C THR A 56 5.79 -7.24 3.29
N THR A 57 5.19 -6.06 3.12
CA THR A 57 5.93 -4.78 3.11
C THR A 57 5.94 -4.16 4.51
N PRO A 58 7.11 -3.81 5.07
CA PRO A 58 7.20 -3.09 6.34
C PRO A 58 6.47 -1.74 6.30
N MET A 59 5.82 -1.37 7.41
CA MET A 59 5.05 -0.12 7.52
C MET A 59 5.50 0.69 8.74
N LEU A 60 5.51 2.02 8.59
CA LEU A 60 5.68 2.95 9.70
C LEU A 60 4.30 3.27 10.30
N LEU A 61 4.18 3.18 11.63
CA LEU A 61 2.94 3.44 12.36
C LEU A 61 3.00 4.78 13.09
N GLN A 62 1.93 5.57 12.99
CA GLN A 62 1.73 6.78 13.77
C GLN A 62 0.40 6.65 14.53
N VAL A 63 0.43 6.94 15.83
CA VAL A 63 -0.74 6.86 16.72
C VAL A 63 -0.94 8.22 17.37
N TRP A 64 -2.15 8.76 17.26
CA TRP A 64 -2.59 9.99 17.94
C TRP A 64 -4.07 9.87 18.31
N THR A 65 -4.50 10.68 19.27
CA THR A 65 -5.90 10.85 19.62
C THR A 65 -6.37 12.23 19.16
N ASP A 66 -7.65 12.33 18.83
CA ASP A 66 -8.33 13.59 18.52
C ASP A 66 -9.51 13.77 19.47
N ALA A 67 -9.96 15.01 19.68
CA ALA A 67 -11.06 15.36 20.59
C ALA A 67 -12.45 15.12 19.96
N GLY A 68 -12.52 14.89 18.64
CA GLY A 68 -13.76 14.81 17.87
C GLY A 68 -14.21 16.16 17.34
#